data_AF-A0A226WQD3-F1
#
_entry.id   AF-A0A226WQD3-F1
#
_cell.length_a   1.000
_cell.length_b   1.000
_cell.length_c   1.000
_cell.angle_alpha   90.00
_cell.angle_beta   90.00
_cell.angle_gamma   90.00
#
_symmetry.space_group_name_H-M   'P 1'
#
loop_
_entity.id
_entity.type
_entity.pdbx_description
1 polymer ?
#
loop_
_entity_poly.entity_id
_entity_poly.type
_entity_poly.pdbx_seq_one_letter_code
_entity_poly.pdbx_strand_id
1 'polypeptide(L)'
;MATATLCKLEQREINVQAAIQLRQTARADERPMPAFTCTECGRPVRPHQDGGHTPAHFEHLRRNRSCSLSHKATHRKGAAVKHASSIDAAELARLTAGGDDYIRTKDGEVKGLALRLDLNEEAPEVIVVGKGPRIEHRAKLLLDTPYAVPTYVKRGTNAWEYLGEYRATAYRTGRSTIEQYRGERRADDIAGILFLESVEAVSVTVRGGGFADPQTRREIELAAIHYVTRELELQGFTVEDRQRENCGYDLLALRGQEELLYEVKGTDAIAPRFFISRNERNCSKRNKNWRLAVVTSARATPTLLVLTSAEMEDRFTFECLAWECTITMPAA
;
A
#
# COMPACT_ATOMS: atom_id res chain seq x y z
N MET A 1 15.64 10.73 24.50
CA MET A 1 15.97 10.31 23.12
C MET A 1 17.22 11.05 22.70
N ALA A 2 18.15 10.42 21.99
CA ALA A 2 19.23 11.18 21.37
C ALA A 2 18.60 11.97 20.20
N THR A 3 18.40 13.28 20.39
CA THR A 3 17.95 14.19 19.36
C THR A 3 19.18 14.85 18.76
N ALA A 4 19.44 14.61 17.48
CA ALA A 4 20.54 15.25 16.77
C ALA A 4 20.25 16.76 16.67
N THR A 5 21.09 17.59 17.27
CA THR A 5 20.99 19.07 17.20
C THR A 5 21.96 19.68 16.19
N LEU A 6 22.83 18.84 15.61
CA LEU A 6 23.82 19.19 14.60
C LEU A 6 23.69 18.28 13.37
N CYS A 7 23.97 18.84 12.19
CA CYS A 7 24.10 18.10 10.94
C CYS A 7 25.31 18.61 10.14
N LYS A 8 25.69 17.89 9.08
CA LYS A 8 26.68 18.33 8.10
C LYS A 8 25.99 18.90 6.87
N LEU A 9 26.38 20.11 6.49
CA LEU A 9 26.16 20.68 5.17
C LEU A 9 27.53 20.73 4.48
N GLU A 10 27.69 19.95 3.42
CA GLU A 10 28.99 19.70 2.77
C GLU A 10 30.03 19.17 3.78
N GLN A 11 30.98 20.00 4.22
CA GLN A 11 32.00 19.66 5.23
C GLN A 11 31.88 20.46 6.53
N ARG A 12 30.83 21.29 6.68
CA ARG A 12 30.64 22.12 7.87
C ARG A 12 29.51 21.59 8.73
N GLU A 13 29.74 21.58 10.04
CA GLU A 13 28.68 21.28 11.01
C GLU A 13 27.84 22.53 11.27
N ILE A 14 26.52 22.37 11.21
CA ILE A 14 25.56 23.44 11.46
C ILE A 14 24.47 22.96 12.41
N ASN A 15 23.89 23.90 13.16
CA ASN A 15 22.79 23.62 14.09
C ASN A 15 21.41 23.67 13.40
N VAL A 16 20.38 23.20 14.12
CA VAL A 16 19.01 23.10 13.57
C VAL A 16 18.46 24.45 13.11
N GLN A 17 18.69 25.52 13.88
CA GLN A 17 18.19 26.85 13.56
C GLN A 17 18.80 27.39 12.25
N ALA A 18 20.12 27.24 12.08
CA ALA A 18 20.81 27.63 10.85
C ALA A 18 20.31 26.83 9.64
N ALA A 19 20.10 25.51 9.81
CA ALA A 19 19.56 24.67 8.74
C ALA A 19 18.12 25.05 8.34
N ILE A 20 17.28 25.46 9.30
CA ILE A 20 15.92 25.96 9.03
C ILE A 20 15.98 27.26 8.22
N GLN A 21 16.81 28.21 8.63
CA GLN A 21 16.96 29.49 7.92
C GLN A 21 17.46 29.30 6.48
N LEU A 22 18.42 28.40 6.27
CA LEU A 22 18.91 28.07 4.93
C LEU A 22 17.82 27.48 4.04
N ARG A 23 16.93 26.63 4.58
CA ARG A 23 15.78 26.10 3.84
C ARG A 23 14.74 27.17 3.51
N GLN A 24 14.48 28.08 4.46
CA GLN A 24 13.54 29.19 4.24
C GLN A 24 14.06 30.13 3.15
N THR A 25 15.35 30.46 3.18
CA THR A 25 16.01 31.30 2.18
C THR A 25 16.00 30.63 0.80
N ALA A 26 16.40 29.36 0.71
CA ALA A 26 16.37 28.62 -0.56
C ALA A 26 14.96 28.54 -1.16
N ARG A 27 13.92 28.44 -0.30
CA ARG A 27 12.52 28.47 -0.74
C ARG A 27 12.09 29.85 -1.25
N ALA A 28 12.49 30.92 -0.58
CA ALA A 28 12.16 32.29 -0.99
C ALA A 28 12.85 32.69 -2.30
N ASP A 29 14.07 32.20 -2.52
CA ASP A 29 14.90 32.51 -3.68
C ASP A 29 14.73 31.50 -4.84
N GLU A 30 13.79 30.55 -4.74
CA GLU A 30 13.57 29.45 -5.71
C GLU A 30 14.86 28.64 -6.04
N ARG A 31 15.74 28.49 -5.06
CA ARG A 31 17.00 27.73 -5.20
C ARG A 31 16.83 26.27 -4.78
N PRO A 32 17.69 25.35 -5.27
CA PRO A 32 17.72 23.97 -4.82
C PRO A 32 17.86 23.85 -3.30
N MET A 33 17.12 22.91 -2.71
CA MET A 33 17.14 22.69 -1.25
C MET A 33 18.52 22.19 -0.78
N PRO A 34 19.10 22.77 0.27
CA PRO A 34 20.39 22.33 0.80
C PRO A 34 20.33 20.87 1.29
N ALA A 35 21.36 20.09 0.97
CA ALA A 35 21.49 18.70 1.38
C ALA A 35 22.15 18.58 2.76
N PHE A 36 21.37 18.21 3.78
CA PHE A 36 21.87 17.99 5.14
C PHE A 36 22.11 16.51 5.40
N THR A 37 23.22 16.18 6.04
CA THR A 37 23.58 14.79 6.37
C THR A 37 23.89 14.61 7.85
N CYS A 38 23.68 13.42 8.38
CA CYS A 38 23.95 13.06 9.77
C CYS A 38 25.46 13.12 10.06
N THR A 39 25.85 13.71 11.19
CA THR A 39 27.27 13.80 11.61
C THR A 39 27.90 12.43 11.86
N GLU A 40 27.09 11.45 12.26
CA GLU A 40 27.53 10.08 12.57
C GLU A 40 27.55 9.17 11.33
N CYS A 41 26.42 9.05 10.61
CA CYS A 41 26.29 8.05 9.54
C CYS A 41 26.31 8.61 8.11
N GLY A 42 26.41 9.93 7.94
CA GLY A 42 26.43 10.58 6.63
C GLY A 42 25.12 10.50 5.83
N ARG A 43 24.07 9.87 6.36
CA ARG A 43 22.78 9.75 5.66
C ARG A 43 21.98 11.05 5.70
N PRO A 44 21.08 11.29 4.73
CA PRO A 44 20.26 12.49 4.68
C PRO A 44 19.38 12.69 5.93
N VAL A 45 19.37 13.92 6.44
CA VAL A 45 18.55 14.36 7.58
C VAL A 45 17.76 15.62 7.23
N ARG A 46 16.71 15.91 8.00
CA ARG A 46 15.86 17.10 7.85
C ARG A 46 15.75 17.83 9.18
N PRO A 47 15.92 19.16 9.21
CA PRO A 47 15.68 19.94 10.42
C PRO A 47 14.18 20.11 10.68
N HIS A 48 13.80 20.03 11.95
CA HIS A 48 12.47 20.30 12.46
C HIS A 48 12.54 21.42 13.51
N GLN A 49 11.57 22.33 13.47
CA GLN A 49 11.40 23.37 14.49
C GLN A 49 10.88 22.77 15.81
N ASP A 50 11.12 23.49 16.91
CA ASP A 50 10.48 23.24 18.19
C ASP A 50 8.96 23.18 18.02
N GLY A 51 8.34 22.12 18.54
CA GLY A 51 6.89 21.94 18.51
C GLY A 51 6.41 21.28 19.77
N GLY A 52 5.76 22.06 20.66
CA GLY A 52 4.96 21.66 21.83
C GLY A 52 5.65 20.79 22.89
N HIS A 53 6.11 19.60 22.51
CA HIS A 53 6.71 18.59 23.37
C HIS A 53 8.07 18.06 22.86
N THR A 54 8.56 18.57 21.72
CA THR A 54 9.84 18.15 21.13
C THR A 54 10.68 19.37 20.75
N PRO A 55 11.92 19.51 21.27
CA PRO A 55 12.83 20.58 20.87
C PRO A 55 13.28 20.42 19.41
N ALA A 56 13.78 21.50 18.79
CA ALA A 56 14.33 21.46 17.45
C ALA A 56 15.39 20.37 17.34
N HIS A 57 15.28 19.57 16.28
CA HIS A 57 16.17 18.45 16.03
C HIS A 57 16.26 18.15 14.55
N PHE A 58 17.25 17.33 14.19
CA PHE A 58 17.37 16.70 12.89
C PHE A 58 16.79 15.29 12.94
N GLU A 59 15.89 14.98 12.01
CA GLU A 59 15.34 13.65 11.80
C GLU A 59 15.92 13.01 10.54
N HIS A 60 16.22 11.72 10.57
CA HIS A 60 16.69 11.00 9.38
C HIS A 60 15.54 10.80 8.38
N LEU A 61 15.78 11.07 7.09
CA LEU A 61 14.77 10.85 6.04
C LEU A 61 14.39 9.37 5.86
N ARG A 62 15.29 8.45 6.28
CA ARG A 62 15.04 7.02 6.35
C ARG A 62 15.60 6.49 7.67
N ARG A 63 14.83 5.66 8.39
CA ARG A 63 15.28 5.04 9.64
C ARG A 63 16.57 4.25 9.42
N ASN A 64 17.55 4.47 10.28
CA ASN A 64 18.84 3.79 10.25
C ASN A 64 19.16 3.17 11.61
N ARG A 65 18.84 1.88 11.80
CA ARG A 65 19.00 1.17 13.08
C ARG A 65 20.46 1.09 13.57
N SER A 66 21.43 1.33 12.69
CA SER A 66 22.87 1.33 13.01
C SER A 66 23.42 2.71 13.39
N CYS A 67 22.63 3.79 13.36
CA CYS A 67 23.06 5.13 13.75
C CYS A 67 22.45 5.53 15.09
N SER A 68 23.29 5.96 16.03
CA SER A 68 22.86 6.36 17.37
C SER A 68 21.98 7.60 17.39
N LEU A 69 22.13 8.47 16.39
CA LEU A 69 21.32 9.67 16.15
C LEU A 69 20.03 9.41 15.36
N SER A 70 19.85 8.21 14.82
CA SER A 70 18.62 7.79 14.15
C SER A 70 17.74 7.04 15.13
N HIS A 71 16.90 7.76 15.90
CA HIS A 71 15.84 7.25 16.78
C HIS A 71 16.06 5.80 17.26
N LYS A 72 16.78 5.63 18.38
CA LYS A 72 16.74 4.35 19.11
C LYS A 72 15.38 4.21 19.77
N ALA A 73 14.68 3.10 19.51
CA ALA A 73 13.54 2.71 20.32
C ALA A 73 14.00 2.60 21.78
N THR A 74 13.64 3.56 22.61
CA THR A 74 13.83 3.44 24.06
C THR A 74 12.94 2.32 24.55
N HIS A 75 13.54 1.17 24.85
CA HIS A 75 12.94 0.16 25.70
C HIS A 75 12.64 0.80 27.06
N ARG A 76 11.40 1.21 27.28
CA ARG A 76 10.85 1.39 28.63
C ARG A 76 10.04 0.15 28.96
N LYS A 77 10.52 -0.59 29.97
CA LYS A 77 9.74 -1.61 30.67
C LYS A 77 8.49 -0.95 31.27
N GLY A 78 7.33 -1.58 31.08
CA GLY A 78 6.17 -1.46 31.95
C GLY A 78 5.29 -0.22 31.74
N ALA A 79 4.43 -0.27 30.72
CA ALA A 79 3.00 0.01 30.85
C ALA A 79 2.35 -0.46 29.54
N ALA A 80 1.59 -1.55 29.62
CA ALA A 80 0.78 -2.01 28.50
C ALA A 80 -0.22 -0.91 28.15
N VAL A 81 -0.04 -0.27 27.00
CA VAL A 81 -1.10 0.51 26.37
C VAL A 81 -2.11 -0.53 25.89
N LYS A 82 -3.21 -0.71 26.65
CA LYS A 82 -4.36 -1.48 26.21
C LYS A 82 -4.97 -0.75 25.02
N HIS A 83 -4.62 -1.18 23.81
CA HIS A 83 -5.46 -0.95 22.64
C HIS A 83 -6.79 -1.64 22.90
N ALA A 84 -7.85 -0.86 23.05
CA ALA A 84 -9.20 -1.39 23.04
C ALA A 84 -9.55 -1.80 21.59
N SER A 85 -9.11 -3.00 21.21
CA SER A 85 -9.52 -3.79 20.04
C SER A 85 -8.69 -5.08 19.89
N SER A 86 -7.74 -5.36 20.79
CA SER A 86 -7.00 -6.62 20.74
C SER A 86 -7.72 -7.73 21.51
N ILE A 87 -8.06 -8.81 20.81
CA ILE A 87 -8.60 -10.05 21.41
C ILE A 87 -7.48 -11.07 21.63
N ASP A 88 -7.69 -11.97 22.59
CA ASP A 88 -6.77 -13.07 22.83
C ASP A 88 -7.04 -14.27 21.90
N ALA A 89 -6.21 -15.30 22.01
CA ALA A 89 -6.32 -16.49 21.17
C ALA A 89 -7.58 -17.32 21.46
N ALA A 90 -8.09 -17.30 22.69
CA ALA A 90 -9.29 -18.05 23.07
C ALA A 90 -10.53 -17.39 22.46
N GLU A 91 -10.61 -16.06 22.53
CA GLU A 91 -11.68 -15.29 21.93
C GLU A 91 -11.64 -15.36 20.40
N LEU A 92 -10.45 -15.26 19.78
CA LEU A 92 -10.31 -15.49 18.34
C LEU A 92 -10.83 -16.89 17.96
N ALA A 93 -10.44 -17.93 18.70
CA ALA A 93 -10.88 -19.29 18.41
C ALA A 93 -12.41 -19.44 18.53
N ARG A 94 -13.04 -18.76 19.49
CA ARG A 94 -14.50 -18.73 19.64
C ARG A 94 -15.16 -18.05 18.44
N LEU A 95 -14.63 -16.91 17.98
CA LEU A 95 -15.20 -16.12 16.89
C LEU A 95 -15.01 -16.77 15.52
N THR A 96 -13.87 -17.43 15.28
CA THR A 96 -13.53 -17.97 13.96
C THR A 96 -13.52 -19.49 13.91
N ALA A 97 -14.04 -20.20 14.92
CA ALA A 97 -14.00 -21.67 15.00
C ALA A 97 -12.58 -22.33 15.11
N GLY A 98 -11.60 -21.59 15.66
CA GLY A 98 -10.33 -22.15 16.20
C GLY A 98 -9.44 -22.94 15.23
N GLY A 99 -8.50 -23.72 15.80
CA GLY A 99 -7.56 -24.61 15.10
C GLY A 99 -6.14 -24.05 14.94
N ASP A 100 -5.37 -24.58 13.98
CA ASP A 100 -4.02 -24.09 13.63
C ASP A 100 -3.93 -23.40 12.27
N ASP A 101 -5.00 -23.42 11.48
CA ASP A 101 -5.03 -22.84 10.13
C ASP A 101 -5.35 -21.33 10.16
N TYR A 102 -4.83 -20.58 9.20
CA TYR A 102 -5.12 -19.16 9.05
C TYR A 102 -6.42 -18.89 8.26
N ILE A 103 -6.87 -19.83 7.42
CA ILE A 103 -8.24 -19.84 6.86
C ILE A 103 -9.07 -20.75 7.74
N ARG A 104 -9.91 -20.16 8.60
CA ARG A 104 -10.62 -20.88 9.64
C ARG A 104 -11.92 -21.43 9.09
N THR A 105 -12.15 -22.72 9.29
CA THR A 105 -13.28 -23.43 8.69
C THR A 105 -13.99 -24.30 9.71
N LYS A 106 -15.32 -24.38 9.63
CA LYS A 106 -16.14 -25.32 10.40
C LYS A 106 -17.31 -25.79 9.54
N ASP A 107 -17.57 -27.10 9.55
CA ASP A 107 -18.69 -27.72 8.83
C ASP A 107 -18.74 -27.36 7.33
N GLY A 108 -17.56 -27.27 6.69
CA GLY A 108 -17.45 -26.94 5.27
C GLY A 108 -17.59 -25.45 4.94
N GLU A 109 -17.69 -24.58 5.94
CA GLU A 109 -17.83 -23.13 5.76
C GLU A 109 -16.63 -22.37 6.30
N VAL A 110 -16.28 -21.25 5.67
CA VAL A 110 -15.28 -20.32 6.19
C VAL A 110 -15.89 -19.47 7.30
N LYS A 111 -15.21 -19.41 8.45
CA LYS A 111 -15.66 -18.70 9.65
C LYS A 111 -14.84 -17.44 9.97
N GLY A 112 -13.67 -17.29 9.36
CA GLY A 112 -12.84 -16.11 9.55
C GLY A 112 -11.39 -16.34 9.16
N LEU A 113 -10.61 -15.27 9.20
CA LEU A 113 -9.18 -15.28 8.87
C LEU A 113 -8.34 -14.92 10.09
N ALA A 114 -7.29 -15.70 10.34
CA ALA A 114 -6.32 -15.49 11.41
C ALA A 114 -4.92 -15.34 10.83
N LEU A 115 -4.61 -14.13 10.37
CA LEU A 115 -3.46 -13.84 9.53
C LEU A 115 -2.24 -13.40 10.35
N ARG A 116 -1.08 -13.74 9.81
CA ARG A 116 0.23 -13.41 10.36
C ARG A 116 0.98 -12.55 9.35
N LEU A 117 1.33 -11.32 9.75
CA LEU A 117 1.98 -10.36 8.86
C LEU A 117 3.42 -10.74 8.51
N ASP A 118 4.10 -11.50 9.37
CA ASP A 118 5.42 -12.05 9.06
C ASP A 118 5.38 -13.13 7.98
N LEU A 119 4.21 -13.74 7.75
CA LEU A 119 3.96 -14.68 6.66
C LEU A 119 3.14 -14.07 5.53
N ASN A 120 2.56 -12.89 5.70
CA ASN A 120 1.69 -12.23 4.74
C ASN A 120 1.82 -10.72 4.94
N GLU A 121 2.91 -10.15 4.44
CA GLU A 121 3.24 -8.73 4.67
C GLU A 121 2.14 -7.77 4.20
N GLU A 122 1.38 -8.20 3.20
CA GLU A 122 0.27 -7.45 2.58
C GLU A 122 -1.11 -8.00 2.93
N ALA A 123 -1.21 -8.82 3.98
CA ALA A 123 -2.51 -9.14 4.53
C ALA A 123 -3.16 -7.86 5.09
N PRO A 124 -4.50 -7.74 4.99
CA PRO A 124 -5.43 -8.77 4.52
C PRO A 124 -5.65 -8.83 3.01
N GLU A 125 -5.33 -7.78 2.25
CA GLU A 125 -5.62 -7.68 0.81
C GLU A 125 -4.91 -8.74 -0.04
N VAL A 126 -3.76 -9.23 0.43
CA VAL A 126 -3.04 -10.34 -0.21
C VAL A 126 -2.64 -11.41 0.79
N ILE A 127 -2.95 -12.65 0.44
CA ILE A 127 -2.54 -13.84 1.19
C ILE A 127 -1.72 -14.75 0.29
N VAL A 128 -0.52 -15.12 0.77
CA VAL A 128 0.36 -16.04 0.06
C VAL A 128 0.09 -17.45 0.57
N VAL A 129 -0.51 -18.28 -0.30
CA VAL A 129 -1.00 -19.61 0.03
C VAL A 129 0.11 -20.64 -0.13
N GLY A 130 0.51 -21.30 0.95
CA GLY A 130 1.49 -22.39 0.90
C GLY A 130 0.93 -23.66 0.26
N LYS A 131 1.82 -24.56 -0.18
CA LYS A 131 1.41 -25.88 -0.70
C LYS A 131 0.89 -26.80 0.38
N GLY A 132 -0.10 -27.62 0.01
CA GLY A 132 -0.64 -28.66 0.87
C GLY A 132 -2.14 -28.85 0.61
N PRO A 133 -2.63 -30.10 0.58
CA PRO A 133 -4.00 -30.39 0.13
C PRO A 133 -5.06 -29.68 0.97
N ARG A 134 -4.83 -29.54 2.29
CA ARG A 134 -5.75 -28.83 3.19
C ARG A 134 -5.74 -27.31 2.97
N ILE A 135 -4.55 -26.73 2.81
CA ILE A 135 -4.37 -25.28 2.65
C ILE A 135 -4.96 -24.84 1.31
N GLU A 136 -4.66 -25.57 0.23
CA GLU A 136 -5.17 -25.29 -1.12
C GLU A 136 -6.69 -25.46 -1.21
N HIS A 137 -7.24 -26.50 -0.57
CA HIS A 137 -8.69 -26.69 -0.51
C HIS A 137 -9.38 -25.51 0.21
N ARG A 138 -8.82 -25.05 1.33
CA ARG A 138 -9.35 -23.90 2.08
C ARG A 138 -9.23 -22.59 1.31
N ALA A 139 -8.15 -22.40 0.56
CA ALA A 139 -8.00 -21.22 -0.30
C ALA A 139 -9.08 -21.17 -1.39
N LYS A 140 -9.38 -22.32 -2.04
CA LYS A 140 -10.48 -22.43 -2.99
C LYS A 140 -11.84 -22.21 -2.32
N LEU A 141 -12.05 -22.80 -1.15
CA LEU A 141 -13.29 -22.61 -0.38
C LEU A 141 -13.52 -21.14 -0.03
N LEU A 142 -12.49 -20.40 0.38
CA LEU A 142 -12.58 -18.96 0.63
C LEU A 142 -12.93 -18.18 -0.64
N LEU A 143 -12.34 -18.53 -1.79
CA LEU A 143 -12.69 -17.91 -3.07
C LEU A 143 -14.15 -18.17 -3.47
N ASP A 144 -14.65 -19.38 -3.22
CA ASP A 144 -16.01 -19.77 -3.54
C ASP A 144 -17.04 -19.24 -2.52
N THR A 145 -16.59 -18.64 -1.42
CA THR A 145 -17.46 -18.08 -0.37
C THR A 145 -18.05 -16.74 -0.85
N PRO A 146 -19.39 -16.61 -0.95
CA PRO A 146 -20.02 -15.43 -1.56
C PRO A 146 -20.12 -14.22 -0.62
N TYR A 147 -19.82 -14.40 0.66
CA TYR A 147 -19.87 -13.36 1.69
C TYR A 147 -18.47 -13.07 2.26
N ALA A 148 -18.32 -11.87 2.83
CA ALA A 148 -17.12 -11.51 3.55
C ALA A 148 -17.07 -12.20 4.91
N VAL A 149 -15.84 -12.43 5.39
CA VAL A 149 -15.56 -13.11 6.66
C VAL A 149 -14.71 -12.22 7.57
N PRO A 150 -14.86 -12.37 8.90
CA PRO A 150 -14.16 -11.53 9.85
C PRO A 150 -12.66 -11.84 9.80
N THR A 151 -11.85 -10.79 9.67
CA THR A 151 -10.41 -10.94 9.44
C THR A 151 -9.60 -10.32 10.56
N TYR A 152 -8.66 -11.11 11.08
CA TYR A 152 -7.81 -10.73 12.21
C TYR A 152 -6.34 -10.87 11.86
N VAL A 153 -5.51 -9.97 12.37
CA VAL A 153 -4.04 -10.03 12.24
C VAL A 153 -3.37 -10.16 13.60
N LYS A 154 -2.32 -10.97 13.65
CA LYS A 154 -1.52 -11.14 14.86
C LYS A 154 -0.62 -9.91 15.07
N ARG A 155 -0.78 -9.24 16.21
CA ARG A 155 0.07 -8.10 16.66
C ARG A 155 1.10 -8.49 17.70
N GLY A 156 0.89 -9.61 18.39
CA GLY A 156 1.82 -10.14 19.39
C GLY A 156 1.38 -11.50 19.93
N THR A 157 2.04 -11.94 21.00
CA THR A 157 1.60 -13.12 21.76
C THR A 157 0.24 -12.86 22.38
N ASN A 158 -0.76 -13.70 22.08
CA ASN A 158 -2.15 -13.54 22.52
C ASN A 158 -2.74 -12.15 22.22
N ALA A 159 -2.32 -11.52 21.14
CA ALA A 159 -2.82 -10.21 20.72
C ALA A 159 -3.17 -10.26 19.23
N TRP A 160 -4.48 -10.30 18.97
CA TRP A 160 -5.06 -10.29 17.63
C TRP A 160 -5.90 -9.03 17.46
N GLU A 161 -5.74 -8.35 16.33
CA GLU A 161 -6.52 -7.16 15.99
C GLU A 161 -7.49 -7.49 14.87
N TYR A 162 -8.74 -7.06 15.02
CA TYR A 162 -9.75 -7.14 13.98
C TYR A 162 -9.52 -6.04 12.92
N LEU A 163 -9.52 -6.42 11.64
CA LEU A 163 -9.32 -5.50 10.52
C LEU A 163 -10.58 -5.24 9.68
N GLY A 164 -11.71 -5.88 10.01
CA GLY A 164 -12.96 -5.79 9.26
C GLY A 164 -13.34 -7.08 8.55
N GLU A 165 -14.36 -6.97 7.70
CA GLU A 165 -14.91 -8.06 6.89
C GLU A 165 -14.28 -8.07 5.49
N TYR A 166 -13.72 -9.22 5.08
CA TYR A 166 -13.07 -9.38 3.77
C TYR A 166 -13.60 -10.58 3.00
N ARG A 167 -13.69 -10.44 1.67
CA ARG A 167 -13.99 -11.55 0.76
C ARG A 167 -12.85 -11.75 -0.23
N ALA A 168 -12.64 -12.98 -0.68
CA ALA A 168 -11.68 -13.27 -1.74
C ALA A 168 -12.27 -12.90 -3.11
N THR A 169 -11.47 -12.22 -3.92
CA THR A 169 -11.80 -11.75 -5.27
C THR A 169 -11.14 -12.59 -6.34
N ALA A 170 -9.95 -13.14 -6.05
CA ALA A 170 -9.21 -13.97 -6.98
C ALA A 170 -8.24 -14.92 -6.26
N TYR A 171 -8.01 -16.10 -6.86
CA TYR A 171 -6.90 -16.98 -6.53
C TYR A 171 -6.07 -17.21 -7.80
N ARG A 172 -4.77 -16.90 -7.75
CA ARG A 172 -3.85 -16.98 -8.89
C ARG A 172 -2.70 -17.92 -8.57
N THR A 173 -2.46 -18.89 -9.44
CA THR A 173 -1.42 -19.91 -9.28
C THR A 173 -0.30 -19.76 -10.32
N GLY A 174 -0.38 -18.73 -11.17
CA GLY A 174 0.62 -18.44 -12.18
C GLY A 174 1.98 -18.10 -11.56
N ARG A 175 3.06 -18.54 -12.21
CA ARG A 175 4.42 -18.35 -11.71
C ARG A 175 4.79 -16.87 -11.57
N SER A 176 4.42 -16.02 -12.52
CA SER A 176 4.70 -14.58 -12.45
C SER A 176 4.04 -13.92 -11.23
N THR A 177 2.76 -14.20 -11.01
CA THR A 177 2.05 -13.75 -9.80
C THR A 177 2.72 -14.27 -8.53
N ILE A 178 3.08 -15.55 -8.45
CA ILE A 178 3.78 -16.08 -7.28
C ILE A 178 5.11 -15.35 -7.03
N GLU A 179 5.93 -15.14 -8.05
CA GLU A 179 7.21 -14.42 -7.92
C GLU A 179 7.03 -12.98 -7.41
N GLN A 180 5.94 -12.32 -7.82
CA GLN A 180 5.59 -10.97 -7.38
C GLN A 180 5.23 -10.91 -5.89
N TYR A 181 4.49 -11.89 -5.37
CA TYR A 181 3.88 -11.80 -4.04
C TYR A 181 4.56 -12.67 -2.97
N ARG A 182 5.40 -13.64 -3.33
CA ARG A 182 5.96 -14.65 -2.39
C ARG A 182 6.83 -14.09 -1.25
N GLY A 183 7.30 -12.85 -1.36
CA GLY A 183 8.28 -12.27 -0.43
C GLY A 183 9.59 -13.06 -0.47
N GLU A 184 10.15 -13.43 0.68
CA GLU A 184 11.40 -14.21 0.75
C GLU A 184 11.20 -15.74 0.58
N ARG A 185 9.95 -16.22 0.52
CA ARG A 185 9.66 -17.67 0.40
C ARG A 185 10.06 -18.20 -0.97
N ARG A 186 10.38 -19.50 -1.04
CA ARG A 186 10.65 -20.18 -2.30
C ARG A 186 9.35 -20.37 -3.08
N ALA A 187 9.36 -20.07 -4.37
CA ALA A 187 8.20 -20.24 -5.23
C ALA A 187 7.65 -21.68 -5.22
N ASP A 188 8.53 -22.67 -5.11
CA ASP A 188 8.15 -24.09 -5.05
C ASP A 188 7.34 -24.48 -3.81
N ASP A 189 7.33 -23.66 -2.76
CA ASP A 189 6.57 -23.90 -1.54
C ASP A 189 5.20 -23.18 -1.56
N ILE A 190 4.93 -22.39 -2.60
CA ILE A 190 3.71 -21.59 -2.76
C ILE A 190 2.76 -22.28 -3.75
N ALA A 191 1.50 -22.41 -3.37
CA ALA A 191 0.44 -22.92 -4.23
C ALA A 191 -0.22 -21.82 -5.05
N GLY A 192 -0.33 -20.62 -4.50
CA GLY A 192 -0.89 -19.47 -5.20
C GLY A 192 -1.05 -18.24 -4.30
N ILE A 193 -1.64 -17.20 -4.86
CA ILE A 193 -1.87 -15.90 -4.24
C ILE A 193 -3.36 -15.63 -4.22
N LEU A 194 -3.91 -15.39 -3.04
CA LEU A 194 -5.28 -14.96 -2.82
C LEU A 194 -5.31 -13.43 -2.73
N PHE A 195 -6.22 -12.82 -3.48
CA PHE A 195 -6.56 -11.40 -3.41
C PHE A 195 -7.89 -11.24 -2.70
N LEU A 196 -7.94 -10.28 -1.77
CA LEU A 196 -9.11 -10.01 -0.95
C LEU A 196 -9.45 -8.53 -1.02
N GLU A 197 -10.72 -8.21 -0.85
CA GLU A 197 -11.19 -6.84 -0.67
C GLU A 197 -12.00 -6.72 0.62
N SER A 198 -11.96 -5.54 1.24
CA SER A 198 -12.84 -5.21 2.36
C SER A 198 -14.23 -4.85 1.83
N VAL A 199 -15.28 -5.39 2.45
CA VAL A 199 -16.66 -4.98 2.14
C VAL A 199 -17.09 -3.72 2.91
N GLU A 200 -16.27 -3.28 3.86
CA GLU A 200 -16.48 -2.06 4.65
C GLU A 200 -15.77 -0.85 4.05
N ALA A 201 -14.93 -1.05 3.02
CA ALA A 201 -14.18 0.02 2.38
C ALA A 201 -15.12 1.16 1.97
N VAL A 202 -15.03 2.28 2.69
CA VAL A 202 -15.85 3.45 2.42
C VAL A 202 -15.36 4.07 1.12
N SER A 203 -16.19 4.03 0.08
CA SER A 203 -15.91 4.78 -1.13
C SER A 203 -16.03 6.29 -0.85
N VAL A 204 -14.90 6.99 -0.88
CA VAL A 204 -14.90 8.45 -0.69
C VAL A 204 -15.41 9.11 -1.97
N THR A 205 -16.67 9.53 -1.96
CA THR A 205 -17.22 10.33 -3.06
C THR A 205 -16.89 11.81 -2.82
N VAL A 206 -15.80 12.28 -3.42
CA VAL A 206 -15.43 13.70 -3.38
C VAL A 206 -16.36 14.50 -4.30
N ARG A 207 -16.98 15.58 -3.81
CA ARG A 207 -17.87 16.47 -4.60
C ARG A 207 -17.33 17.91 -4.59
N GLY A 208 -17.42 18.61 -5.74
CA GLY A 208 -17.05 20.03 -5.91
C GLY A 208 -15.59 20.25 -6.36
N GLY A 209 -15.33 21.30 -7.16
CA GLY A 209 -13.96 21.73 -7.53
C GLY A 209 -13.28 20.93 -8.65
N GLY A 210 -14.00 20.58 -9.73
CA GLY A 210 -13.43 19.87 -10.89
C GLY A 210 -13.62 18.36 -10.91
N PHE A 211 -14.60 17.87 -10.15
CA PHE A 211 -14.93 16.45 -10.05
C PHE A 211 -16.22 16.18 -10.81
N ALA A 212 -16.14 15.31 -11.82
CA ALA A 212 -17.34 14.86 -12.53
C ALA A 212 -18.25 14.03 -11.60
N ASP A 213 -19.53 13.97 -11.92
CA ASP A 213 -20.50 13.12 -11.22
C ASP A 213 -20.15 11.62 -11.42
N PRO A 214 -20.72 10.72 -10.60
CA PRO A 214 -20.37 9.30 -10.65
C PRO A 214 -20.60 8.63 -12.01
N GLN A 215 -21.66 9.03 -12.73
CA GLN A 215 -21.93 8.47 -14.06
C GLN A 215 -20.85 8.91 -15.04
N THR A 216 -20.54 10.20 -15.06
CA THR A 216 -19.47 10.73 -15.92
C THR A 216 -18.12 10.10 -15.61
N ARG A 217 -17.77 9.89 -14.33
CA ARG A 217 -16.52 9.20 -13.96
C ARG A 217 -16.45 7.80 -14.54
N ARG A 218 -17.54 7.03 -14.41
CA ARG A 218 -17.63 5.68 -14.95
C ARG A 218 -17.47 5.66 -16.47
N GLU A 219 -18.09 6.61 -17.16
CA GLU A 219 -17.94 6.74 -18.61
C GLU A 219 -16.50 7.08 -19.01
N ILE A 220 -15.83 7.95 -18.26
CA ILE A 220 -14.41 8.30 -18.45
C ILE A 220 -13.50 7.09 -18.22
N GLU A 221 -13.70 6.36 -17.12
CA GLU A 221 -12.94 5.14 -16.78
C GLU A 221 -13.10 4.08 -17.87
N LEU A 222 -14.34 3.83 -18.32
CA LEU A 222 -14.61 2.89 -19.40
C LEU A 222 -13.94 3.29 -20.71
N ALA A 223 -14.00 4.58 -21.08
CA ALA A 223 -13.35 5.09 -22.28
C ALA A 223 -11.83 4.97 -22.21
N ALA A 224 -11.24 5.26 -21.04
CA ALA A 224 -9.80 5.13 -20.82
C ALA A 224 -9.33 3.67 -20.90
N ILE A 225 -10.04 2.74 -20.26
CA ILE A 225 -9.74 1.30 -20.34
C ILE A 225 -9.81 0.82 -21.79
N HIS A 226 -10.90 1.13 -22.50
CA HIS A 226 -11.07 0.71 -23.88
C HIS A 226 -9.95 1.27 -24.79
N TYR A 227 -9.58 2.53 -24.60
CA TYR A 227 -8.49 3.15 -25.34
C TYR A 227 -7.15 2.45 -25.07
N VAL A 228 -6.78 2.25 -23.80
CA VAL A 228 -5.51 1.60 -23.43
C VAL A 228 -5.44 0.17 -23.93
N THR A 229 -6.51 -0.61 -23.77
CA THR A 229 -6.60 -1.98 -24.28
C THR A 229 -6.33 -2.02 -25.78
N ARG A 230 -7.00 -1.17 -26.56
CA ARG A 230 -6.80 -1.10 -28.02
C ARG A 230 -5.37 -0.72 -28.39
N GLU A 231 -4.78 0.28 -27.73
CA GLU A 231 -3.39 0.69 -28.00
C GLU A 231 -2.39 -0.42 -27.70
N LEU A 232 -2.60 -1.19 -26.64
CA LEU A 232 -1.75 -2.34 -26.29
C LEU A 232 -1.93 -3.49 -27.30
N GLU A 233 -3.16 -3.79 -27.70
CA GLU A 233 -3.45 -4.80 -28.73
C GLU A 233 -2.82 -4.44 -30.08
N LEU A 234 -2.88 -3.16 -30.48
CA LEU A 234 -2.21 -2.66 -31.70
C LEU A 234 -0.68 -2.79 -31.62
N GLN A 235 -0.11 -2.73 -30.43
CA GLN A 235 1.31 -3.00 -30.18
C GLN A 235 1.64 -4.50 -30.08
N GLY A 236 0.67 -5.37 -30.31
CA GLY A 236 0.83 -6.83 -30.33
C GLY A 236 0.79 -7.49 -28.95
N PHE A 237 0.27 -6.81 -27.92
CA PHE A 237 0.01 -7.45 -26.63
C PHE A 237 -1.32 -8.22 -26.66
N THR A 238 -1.37 -9.34 -25.94
CA THR A 238 -2.62 -9.88 -25.42
C THR A 238 -2.94 -9.19 -24.11
N VAL A 239 -4.17 -8.69 -23.94
CA VAL A 239 -4.57 -7.92 -22.76
C VAL A 239 -5.63 -8.69 -21.97
N GLU A 240 -5.41 -8.86 -20.67
CA GLU A 240 -6.39 -9.44 -19.75
C GLU A 240 -6.90 -8.38 -18.78
N ASP A 241 -8.22 -8.30 -18.62
CA ASP A 241 -8.90 -7.43 -17.66
C ASP A 241 -8.81 -8.03 -16.24
N ARG A 242 -8.28 -7.24 -15.30
CA ARG A 242 -8.03 -7.57 -13.90
C ARG A 242 -8.72 -6.61 -12.92
N GLN A 243 -9.58 -5.72 -13.40
CA GLN A 243 -10.16 -4.63 -12.61
C GLN A 243 -10.95 -5.11 -11.37
N ARG A 244 -11.51 -6.32 -11.43
CA ARG A 244 -12.31 -6.91 -10.35
C ARG A 244 -11.52 -7.73 -9.34
N GLU A 245 -10.21 -7.86 -9.54
CA GLU A 245 -9.39 -8.79 -8.75
C GLU A 245 -8.80 -8.15 -7.50
N ASN A 246 -8.87 -6.83 -7.34
CA ASN A 246 -8.16 -6.09 -6.29
C ASN A 246 -6.65 -6.43 -6.24
N CYS A 247 -6.03 -6.63 -7.41
CA CYS A 247 -4.60 -6.97 -7.52
C CYS A 247 -3.67 -5.74 -7.67
N GLY A 248 -4.23 -4.53 -7.56
CA GLY A 248 -3.51 -3.26 -7.60
C GLY A 248 -3.12 -2.76 -9.01
N TYR A 249 -3.73 -3.34 -10.05
CA TYR A 249 -3.67 -2.88 -11.43
C TYR A 249 -4.94 -3.31 -12.18
N ASP A 250 -5.25 -2.64 -13.29
CA ASP A 250 -6.46 -2.88 -14.09
C ASP A 250 -6.26 -3.91 -15.20
N LEU A 251 -5.13 -3.85 -15.91
CA LEU A 251 -4.88 -4.64 -17.12
C LEU A 251 -3.53 -5.38 -17.04
N LEU A 252 -3.53 -6.66 -17.41
CA LEU A 252 -2.31 -7.44 -17.63
C LEU A 252 -2.01 -7.50 -19.13
N ALA A 253 -0.89 -6.94 -19.57
CA ALA A 253 -0.47 -6.97 -20.97
C ALA A 253 0.69 -7.96 -21.17
N LEU A 254 0.52 -8.92 -22.08
CA LEU A 254 1.46 -10.01 -22.35
C LEU A 254 1.95 -9.98 -23.81
N ARG A 255 3.26 -10.03 -24.03
CA ARG A 255 3.88 -10.15 -25.36
C ARG A 255 5.17 -10.95 -25.29
N GLY A 256 5.12 -12.21 -25.70
CA GLY A 256 6.26 -13.12 -25.59
C GLY A 256 6.63 -13.37 -24.12
N GLN A 257 7.79 -12.87 -23.69
CA GLN A 257 8.23 -12.93 -22.28
C GLN A 257 7.98 -11.61 -21.53
N GLU A 258 7.46 -10.60 -22.21
CA GLU A 258 7.13 -9.30 -21.62
C GLU A 258 5.78 -9.38 -20.93
N GLU A 259 5.74 -8.98 -19.66
CA GLU A 259 4.55 -8.87 -18.83
C GLU A 259 4.54 -7.47 -18.22
N LEU A 260 3.49 -6.69 -18.48
CA LEU A 260 3.31 -5.34 -17.94
C LEU A 260 1.97 -5.25 -17.20
N LEU A 261 2.00 -4.62 -16.03
CA LEU A 261 0.85 -4.46 -15.14
C LEU A 261 0.36 -3.02 -15.23
N TYR A 262 -0.72 -2.77 -15.96
CA TYR A 262 -1.21 -1.41 -16.22
C TYR A 262 -2.31 -1.03 -15.22
N GLU A 263 -2.06 0.03 -14.46
CA GLU A 263 -3.11 0.79 -13.78
C GLU A 263 -3.57 1.93 -14.70
N VAL A 264 -4.87 2.02 -14.98
CA VAL A 264 -5.43 2.95 -15.96
C VAL A 264 -6.22 4.06 -15.27
N LYS A 265 -5.84 5.31 -15.56
CA LYS A 265 -6.52 6.50 -15.03
C LYS A 265 -7.03 7.36 -16.18
N GLY A 266 -8.30 7.74 -16.14
CA GLY A 266 -8.93 8.58 -17.16
C GLY A 266 -9.29 9.97 -16.65
N THR A 267 -9.23 10.96 -17.55
CA THR A 267 -9.82 12.28 -17.37
C THR A 267 -10.23 12.88 -18.72
N ASP A 268 -11.27 13.69 -18.75
CA ASP A 268 -11.60 14.51 -19.93
C ASP A 268 -10.81 15.81 -20.00
N ALA A 269 -10.12 16.18 -18.92
CA ALA A 269 -9.22 17.32 -18.93
C ALA A 269 -7.99 17.02 -19.82
N ILE A 270 -7.43 18.07 -20.41
CA ILE A 270 -6.17 18.00 -21.17
C ILE A 270 -4.98 17.73 -20.24
N ALA A 271 -5.04 18.25 -19.01
CA ALA A 271 -4.01 18.03 -18.01
C ALA A 271 -4.30 16.75 -17.19
N PRO A 272 -3.28 15.89 -16.95
CA PRO A 272 -3.46 14.66 -16.18
C PRO A 272 -3.72 14.99 -14.70
N ARG A 273 -4.81 14.44 -14.16
CA ARG A 273 -5.16 14.47 -12.74
C ARG A 273 -5.95 13.21 -12.40
N PHE A 274 -5.53 12.50 -11.36
CA PHE A 274 -6.13 11.22 -11.00
C PHE A 274 -5.93 10.92 -9.51
N PHE A 275 -6.61 9.88 -9.03
CA PHE A 275 -6.44 9.32 -7.69
C PHE A 275 -5.86 7.92 -7.81
N ILE A 276 -5.04 7.54 -6.84
CA ILE A 276 -4.50 6.19 -6.73
C ILE A 276 -4.85 5.62 -5.35
N SER A 277 -5.30 4.37 -5.31
CA SER A 277 -5.60 3.71 -4.04
C SER A 277 -4.32 3.29 -3.32
N ARG A 278 -4.46 2.91 -2.03
CA ARG A 278 -3.35 2.34 -1.26
C ARG A 278 -2.81 1.08 -1.92
N ASN A 279 -3.70 0.21 -2.39
CA ASN A 279 -3.33 -1.06 -3.02
C ASN A 279 -2.56 -0.82 -4.33
N GLU A 280 -3.08 0.03 -5.21
CA GLU A 280 -2.41 0.43 -6.46
C GLU A 280 -1.01 1.01 -6.21
N ARG A 281 -0.88 1.92 -5.23
CA ARG A 281 0.42 2.51 -4.89
C ARG A 281 1.40 1.52 -4.25
N ASN A 282 0.91 0.55 -3.48
CA ASN A 282 1.76 -0.52 -2.95
C ASN A 282 2.23 -1.44 -4.08
N CYS A 283 1.31 -1.81 -4.98
CA CYS A 283 1.60 -2.62 -6.16
C CYS A 283 2.66 -1.96 -7.06
N SER A 284 2.55 -0.66 -7.31
CA SER A 284 3.52 0.09 -8.13
C SER A 284 4.94 0.12 -7.55
N LYS A 285 5.09 0.08 -6.22
CA LYS A 285 6.41 0.09 -5.56
C LYS A 285 7.09 -1.26 -5.60
N ARG A 286 6.32 -2.34 -5.56
CA ARG A 286 6.84 -3.70 -5.57
C ARG A 286 7.19 -4.18 -6.98
N ASN A 287 6.39 -3.79 -7.96
CA ASN A 287 6.46 -4.34 -9.30
C ASN A 287 7.15 -3.40 -10.27
N LYS A 288 8.36 -3.77 -10.70
CA LYS A 288 9.10 -3.02 -11.73
C LYS A 288 8.39 -3.00 -13.09
N ASN A 289 7.53 -3.97 -13.34
CA ASN A 289 6.73 -4.08 -14.56
C ASN A 289 5.41 -3.30 -14.48
N TRP A 290 5.11 -2.69 -13.33
CA TRP A 290 3.92 -1.85 -13.19
C TRP A 290 4.07 -0.57 -14.00
N ARG A 291 2.98 -0.16 -14.65
CA ARG A 291 2.87 1.04 -15.48
C ARG A 291 1.59 1.79 -15.11
N LEU A 292 1.72 3.10 -14.98
CA LEU A 292 0.56 3.99 -14.95
C LEU A 292 0.24 4.41 -16.38
N ALA A 293 -0.97 4.14 -16.84
CA ALA A 293 -1.52 4.67 -18.09
C ALA A 293 -2.53 5.78 -17.77
N VAL A 294 -2.18 7.03 -18.04
CA VAL A 294 -3.10 8.17 -17.90
C VAL A 294 -3.64 8.58 -19.25
N VAL A 295 -4.96 8.48 -19.42
CA VAL A 295 -5.67 8.92 -20.62
C VAL A 295 -6.31 10.28 -20.35
N THR A 296 -5.82 11.32 -21.02
CA THR A 296 -6.41 12.67 -21.04
C THR A 296 -7.34 12.82 -22.22
N SER A 297 -8.32 13.72 -22.13
CA SER A 297 -9.37 13.87 -23.16
C SER A 297 -10.08 12.55 -23.51
N ALA A 298 -10.28 11.68 -22.50
CA ALA A 298 -10.62 10.27 -22.66
C ALA A 298 -11.87 10.00 -23.52
N ARG A 299 -12.91 10.83 -23.45
CA ARG A 299 -14.14 10.66 -24.24
C ARG A 299 -14.18 11.47 -25.55
N ALA A 300 -13.11 12.21 -25.87
CA ALA A 300 -13.05 13.06 -27.06
C ALA A 300 -11.91 12.62 -28.00
N THR A 301 -10.75 13.27 -27.92
CA THR A 301 -9.53 12.93 -28.66
C THR A 301 -8.49 12.43 -27.67
N PRO A 302 -8.49 11.13 -27.32
CA PRO A 302 -7.74 10.65 -26.18
C PRO A 302 -6.24 10.74 -26.46
N THR A 303 -5.48 11.09 -25.44
CA THR A 303 -4.01 11.06 -25.45
C THR A 303 -3.55 10.23 -24.28
N LEU A 304 -2.60 9.32 -24.52
CA LEU A 304 -2.09 8.40 -23.52
C LEU A 304 -0.68 8.78 -23.08
N LEU A 305 -0.51 8.87 -21.77
CA LEU A 305 0.77 8.98 -21.09
C LEU A 305 1.03 7.69 -20.30
N VAL A 306 2.11 6.99 -20.62
CA VAL A 306 2.56 5.81 -19.88
C VAL A 306 3.79 6.15 -19.05
N LEU A 307 3.78 5.77 -17.77
CA LEU A 307 4.87 6.02 -16.82
C LEU A 307 5.19 4.76 -16.02
N THR A 308 6.47 4.57 -15.71
CA THR A 308 6.89 3.67 -14.62
C THR A 308 6.53 4.26 -13.25
N SER A 309 6.61 3.44 -12.21
CA SER A 309 6.42 3.88 -10.83
C SER A 309 7.37 5.03 -10.43
N ALA A 310 8.63 4.97 -10.87
CA ALA A 310 9.62 6.02 -10.58
C ALA A 310 9.30 7.33 -11.29
N GLU A 311 8.92 7.28 -12.57
CA GLU A 311 8.53 8.48 -13.33
C GLU A 311 7.22 9.09 -12.82
N MET A 312 6.27 8.26 -12.35
CA MET A 312 5.06 8.73 -11.69
C MET A 312 5.40 9.52 -10.41
N GLU A 313 6.26 8.98 -9.54
CA GLU A 313 6.66 9.63 -8.28
C GLU A 313 7.51 10.90 -8.51
N ASP A 314 8.24 10.99 -9.62
CA ASP A 314 8.97 12.22 -10.01
C ASP A 314 8.05 13.30 -10.59
N ARG A 315 7.08 12.90 -11.42
CA ARG A 315 6.25 13.82 -12.19
C ARG A 315 5.02 14.35 -11.44
N PHE A 316 4.48 13.60 -10.48
CA PHE A 316 3.26 13.96 -9.77
C PHE A 316 3.49 14.21 -8.29
N THR A 317 2.81 15.22 -7.75
CA THR A 317 2.73 15.46 -6.30
C THR A 317 1.57 14.67 -5.71
N PHE A 318 1.83 13.94 -4.62
CA PHE A 318 0.82 13.17 -3.90
C PHE A 318 0.30 13.98 -2.72
N GLU A 319 -0.88 14.56 -2.87
CA GLU A 319 -1.57 15.26 -1.78
C GLU A 319 -2.61 14.36 -1.11
N CYS A 320 -2.64 14.36 0.22
CA CYS A 320 -3.66 13.65 0.99
C CYS A 320 -5.01 14.38 0.85
N LEU A 321 -5.95 13.76 0.14
CA LEU A 321 -7.26 14.36 -0.11
C LEU A 321 -8.27 14.16 1.02
N ALA A 322 -8.18 13.02 1.73
CA ALA A 322 -9.08 12.67 2.81
C ALA A 322 -8.35 11.87 3.88
N TRP A 323 -8.80 12.02 5.12
CA TRP A 323 -8.36 11.24 6.27
C TRP A 323 -9.55 10.44 6.79
N GLU A 324 -9.40 9.12 6.84
CA GLU A 324 -10.37 8.26 7.50
C GLU A 324 -10.17 8.37 9.02
N CYS A 325 -11.25 8.70 9.75
CA CYS A 325 -11.25 8.82 11.21
C CYS A 325 -12.22 7.78 11.77
N THR A 326 -11.71 6.81 12.52
CA THR A 326 -12.52 5.77 13.17
C THR A 326 -12.56 5.97 14.68
N ILE A 327 -13.69 5.65 15.32
CA ILE A 327 -13.79 5.66 16.78
C ILE A 327 -13.05 4.44 17.32
N THR A 328 -12.07 4.66 18.19
CA THR A 328 -11.55 3.59 19.05
C THR A 328 -12.55 3.39 20.18
N MET A 329 -13.35 2.31 20.13
CA MET A 329 -14.30 2.04 21.22
C MET A 329 -13.53 1.79 22.52
N PRO A 330 -13.82 2.49 23.63
CA PRO A 330 -13.24 2.17 24.93
C PRO A 330 -13.67 0.76 25.35
N ALA A 331 -12.74 -0.05 25.85
CA ALA A 331 -13.08 -1.34 26.43
C ALA A 331 -13.99 -1.13 27.66
N ALA A 332 -15.14 -1.80 27.68
CA ALA A 332 -16.05 -1.84 28.83
C ALA A 332 -15.45 -2.65 30.00
#